data_AF-A0A4V6IBY2-F1
#
_entry.id   AF-A0A4V6IBY2-F1
#
_cell.length_a   1.000
_cell.length_b   1.000
_cell.length_c   1.000
_cell.angle_alpha   90.00
_cell.angle_beta   90.00
_cell.angle_gamma   90.00
#
_symmetry.space_group_name_H-M   'P 1'
#
loop_
_entity.id
_entity.type
_entity.pdbx_description
1 polymer ?
#
loop_
_entity_poly.entity_id
_entity_poly.type
_entity_poly.pdbx_seq_one_letter_code
_entity_poly.pdbx_strand_id
1 'polypeptide(L)'
;MTDAIHFPGAAATGDRVPALQGMLVAQSERDITVRVAEGTWTFRRADVLRVLESDATAAAPGRPVLVDIRPGATADFTRRLRIDVVDRPMTLAAPPSPAYGDDLLRELTESWADELQLLDRPGTGATFTYCQTKSHAGSDDGINCDSLD
;
A
#
# COMPACT_ATOMS: atom_id res chain seq x y z
N MET A 1 15.43 -44.29 46.54
CA MET A 1 14.18 -43.97 45.83
C MET A 1 14.43 -42.65 45.11
N THR A 2 15.03 -42.75 43.93
CA THR A 2 15.55 -41.59 43.19
C THR A 2 14.65 -41.42 41.99
N ASP A 3 13.87 -40.34 42.02
CA ASP A 3 12.84 -40.04 41.04
C ASP A 3 13.52 -39.58 39.74
N ALA A 4 13.35 -40.37 38.68
CA ALA A 4 13.89 -40.05 37.36
C ALA A 4 12.92 -39.06 36.69
N ILE A 5 13.29 -37.78 36.71
CA ILE A 5 12.59 -36.76 35.94
C ILE A 5 12.84 -37.04 34.46
N HIS A 6 11.89 -37.72 33.83
CA HIS A 6 11.82 -37.88 32.38
C HIS A 6 11.48 -36.53 31.74
N PHE A 7 12.49 -35.81 31.28
CA PHE A 7 12.29 -34.70 30.36
C PHE A 7 11.82 -35.26 29.00
N PRO A 8 10.63 -34.87 28.49
CA PRO A 8 10.16 -35.34 27.21
C PRO A 8 10.98 -34.70 26.08
N GLY A 9 11.76 -35.55 25.38
CA GLY A 9 12.09 -35.44 23.97
C GLY A 9 12.59 -34.10 23.47
N ALA A 10 13.91 -33.89 23.54
CA ALA A 10 14.60 -33.01 22.60
C ALA A 10 14.43 -33.57 21.17
N ALA A 11 13.42 -33.08 20.46
CA ALA A 11 13.27 -33.35 19.03
C ALA A 11 14.50 -32.79 18.29
N ALA A 12 15.10 -33.63 17.44
CA ALA A 12 16.36 -33.39 16.75
C ALA A 12 16.48 -31.98 16.16
N THR A 13 17.48 -31.25 16.64
CA THR A 13 17.93 -29.94 16.19
C THR A 13 18.71 -30.09 14.88
N GLY A 14 18.05 -30.49 13.80
CA GLY A 14 18.72 -30.81 12.52
C GLY A 14 18.44 -29.84 11.38
N ASP A 15 17.20 -29.36 11.25
CA ASP A 15 16.76 -28.68 10.03
C ASP A 15 15.50 -27.83 10.28
N ARG A 16 15.54 -27.02 11.34
CA ARG A 16 14.43 -26.10 11.65
C ARG A 16 14.89 -24.68 11.42
N VAL A 17 14.24 -24.01 10.47
CA VAL A 17 14.29 -22.55 10.34
C VAL A 17 13.89 -21.96 11.70
N PRO A 18 14.65 -21.01 12.26
CA PRO A 18 14.30 -20.39 13.54
C PRO A 18 12.91 -19.76 13.46
N ALA A 19 12.14 -19.92 14.53
CA ALA A 19 10.77 -19.40 14.62
C ALA A 19 10.76 -17.87 14.42
N LEU A 20 9.84 -17.38 13.59
CA LEU A 20 9.66 -15.95 13.40
C LEU A 20 8.97 -15.35 14.61
N GLN A 21 9.66 -14.46 15.31
CA GLN A 21 9.11 -13.70 16.44
C GLN A 21 8.58 -12.36 15.96
N GLY A 22 7.34 -12.03 16.32
CA GLY A 22 6.74 -10.74 15.99
C GLY A 22 5.34 -10.56 16.54
N MET A 23 4.62 -9.58 15.99
CA MET A 23 3.25 -9.26 16.35
C MET A 23 2.29 -9.78 15.30
N LEU A 24 1.37 -10.66 15.68
CA LEU A 24 0.27 -11.06 14.82
C LEU A 24 -0.66 -9.86 14.62
N VAL A 25 -0.75 -9.37 13.39
CA VAL A 25 -1.55 -8.20 13.02
C VAL A 25 -2.80 -8.55 12.21
N ALA A 26 -2.78 -9.68 11.50
CA ALA A 26 -3.95 -10.23 10.82
C ALA A 26 -3.85 -11.75 10.70
N GLN A 27 -5.00 -12.42 10.73
CA GLN A 27 -5.14 -13.85 10.49
C GLN A 27 -6.44 -14.11 9.75
N SER A 28 -6.35 -14.82 8.63
CA SER A 28 -7.49 -15.32 7.87
C SER A 28 -7.37 -16.83 7.67
N GLU A 29 -8.35 -17.43 6.98
CA GLU A 29 -8.26 -18.83 6.58
C GLU A 29 -7.09 -19.10 5.62
N ARG A 30 -6.71 -18.09 4.82
CA ARG A 30 -5.71 -18.24 3.76
C ARG A 30 -4.34 -17.73 4.16
N ASP A 31 -4.28 -16.68 4.98
CA ASP A 31 -3.05 -15.93 5.21
C ASP A 31 -2.85 -15.58 6.69
N ILE A 32 -1.59 -15.53 7.11
CA ILE A 32 -1.14 -15.05 8.42
C ILE A 32 -0.18 -13.89 8.21
N THR A 33 -0.44 -12.78 8.88
CA THR A 33 0.37 -11.57 8.76
C THR A 33 1.04 -11.25 10.10
N VAL A 34 2.38 -11.22 10.10
CA VAL A 34 3.22 -10.98 11.27
C VAL A 34 4.07 -9.73 11.04
N ARG A 35 3.95 -8.76 11.93
CA ARG A 35 4.79 -7.56 11.95
C ARG A 35 6.03 -7.79 12.81
N VAL A 36 7.19 -7.50 12.24
CA VAL A 36 8.50 -7.52 12.89
C VAL A 36 9.09 -6.12 12.93
N ALA A 37 10.29 -5.94 13.47
CA ALA A 37 10.93 -4.63 13.57
C ALA A 37 11.20 -4.04 12.17
N GLU A 38 11.53 -4.87 11.20
CA GLU A 38 11.95 -4.48 9.85
C GLU A 38 10.78 -4.25 8.90
N GLY A 39 9.60 -4.81 9.17
CA GLY A 39 8.48 -4.79 8.24
C GLY A 39 7.39 -5.78 8.60
N THR A 40 6.63 -6.20 7.60
CA THR A 40 5.51 -7.14 7.76
C THR A 40 5.67 -8.31 6.81
N TRP A 41 5.63 -9.51 7.37
CA TRP A 41 5.60 -10.76 6.62
C TRP A 41 4.16 -11.24 6.47
N THR A 42 3.81 -11.72 5.28
CA THR A 42 2.55 -12.41 5.02
C THR A 42 2.84 -13.80 4.47
N PHE A 43 2.34 -14.82 5.18
CA PHE A 43 2.50 -16.23 4.84
C PHE A 43 1.16 -16.83 4.46
N ARG A 44 1.17 -17.83 3.58
CA ARG A 44 0.01 -18.72 3.44
C ARG A 44 -0.19 -19.51 4.71
N ARG A 45 -1.44 -19.66 5.14
CA ARG A 45 -1.83 -20.40 6.34
C ARG A 45 -1.35 -21.85 6.33
N ALA A 46 -1.32 -22.47 5.15
CA ALA A 46 -0.86 -23.85 4.94
C ALA A 46 0.64 -24.05 5.17
N ASP A 47 1.43 -22.98 5.06
CA ASP A 47 2.89 -23.01 5.25
C ASP A 47 3.31 -22.69 6.70
N VAL A 48 2.35 -22.26 7.54
CA VAL A 48 2.57 -22.02 8.97
C VAL A 48 2.27 -23.29 9.75
N LEU A 49 3.32 -23.88 10.30
CA LEU A 49 3.26 -25.11 11.09
C LEU A 49 2.61 -24.87 12.44
N ARG A 50 2.96 -23.76 13.10
CA ARG A 50 2.47 -23.42 14.44
C ARG A 50 2.53 -21.92 14.69
N VAL A 51 1.57 -21.42 15.45
CA VAL A 51 1.57 -20.08 16.04
C VAL A 51 1.47 -20.25 17.55
N LEU A 52 2.49 -19.82 18.27
CA LEU A 52 2.52 -19.76 19.72
C LEU A 52 2.36 -18.32 20.17
N GLU A 53 1.66 -18.10 21.27
CA GLU A 53 1.73 -16.82 21.97
C GLU A 53 3.10 -16.67 22.62
N SER A 54 3.60 -15.44 22.64
CA SER A 54 4.89 -15.09 23.23
C SER A 54 4.66 -14.09 24.37
N ASP A 55 5.35 -14.28 25.49
CA ASP A 55 5.28 -13.33 26.62
C ASP A 55 6.04 -12.01 26.36
N ALA A 56 6.50 -11.79 25.13
CA ALA A 56 7.20 -10.57 24.74
C ALA A 56 6.26 -9.35 24.80
N THR A 57 6.53 -8.47 25.76
CA THR A 57 5.88 -7.16 25.88
C THR A 57 6.48 -6.18 24.86
N ALA A 58 5.97 -6.22 23.62
CA ALA A 58 6.30 -5.22 22.61
C ALA A 58 5.34 -4.02 22.67
N ALA A 59 5.87 -2.81 22.53
CA ALA A 59 5.11 -1.54 22.56
C ALA A 59 4.16 -1.32 21.36
N ALA A 60 3.99 -2.31 20.48
CA ALA A 60 3.24 -2.19 19.23
C ALA A 60 1.86 -2.87 19.32
N PRO A 61 0.82 -2.37 18.63
CA PRO A 61 -0.49 -3.01 18.67
C PRO A 61 -0.47 -4.41 18.02
N GLY A 62 -1.12 -5.39 18.65
CA GLY A 62 -1.22 -6.77 18.15
C GLY A 62 -0.93 -7.81 19.23
N ARG A 63 -1.03 -9.09 18.87
CA ARG A 63 -0.72 -10.20 19.78
C ARG A 63 0.72 -10.68 19.55
N PRO A 64 1.61 -10.68 20.56
CA PRO A 64 2.96 -11.20 20.42
C PRO A 64 2.94 -12.71 20.16
N VAL A 65 3.66 -13.16 19.12
CA VAL A 65 3.68 -14.55 18.66
C VAL A 65 5.06 -15.03 18.23
N LEU A 66 5.28 -16.34 18.37
CA LEU A 66 6.33 -17.12 17.72
C LEU A 66 5.70 -18.01 16.66
N VAL A 67 6.17 -17.91 15.41
CA VAL A 67 5.59 -18.62 14.27
C VAL A 67 6.62 -19.57 13.67
N ASP A 68 6.31 -20.87 13.70
CA ASP A 68 7.11 -21.88 13.02
C ASP A 68 6.64 -22.00 11.57
N ILE A 69 7.57 -21.83 10.64
CA ILE A 69 7.30 -21.80 9.20
C ILE A 69 7.91 -23.04 8.56
N ARG A 70 7.19 -23.62 7.59
CA ARG A 70 7.69 -24.76 6.82
C ARG A 70 8.96 -24.36 6.05
N PRO A 71 10.03 -25.18 6.08
CA PRO A 71 11.20 -24.96 5.22
C PRO A 71 10.81 -24.87 3.73
N GLY A 72 11.34 -23.87 3.02
CA GLY A 72 11.04 -23.64 1.60
C GLY A 72 9.72 -22.90 1.32
N ALA A 73 9.00 -22.45 2.35
CA ALA A 73 7.81 -21.62 2.17
C ALA A 73 8.14 -20.27 1.51
N THR A 74 7.25 -19.82 0.64
CA THR A 74 7.30 -18.46 0.06
C THR A 74 6.44 -17.51 0.89
N ALA A 75 6.91 -16.28 1.07
CA ALA A 75 6.20 -15.26 1.83
C ALA A 75 6.40 -13.88 1.20
N ASP A 76 5.39 -13.04 1.34
CA ASP A 76 5.46 -11.65 0.92
C ASP A 76 6.02 -10.81 2.08
N PHE A 77 7.06 -10.02 1.80
CA PHE A 77 7.62 -9.07 2.75
C PHE A 77 7.37 -7.65 2.30
N THR A 78 6.66 -6.88 3.12
CA THR A 78 6.37 -5.48 2.86
C THR A 78 7.00 -4.60 3.94
N ARG A 79 7.77 -3.61 3.51
CA ARG A 79 8.35 -2.57 4.37
C ARG A 79 8.01 -1.19 3.81
N ARG A 80 7.52 -0.31 4.67
CA ARG A 80 7.33 1.11 4.31
C ARG A 80 8.65 1.85 4.47
N LEU A 81 9.13 2.43 3.39
CA LEU A 81 10.29 3.31 3.39
C LEU A 81 9.85 4.72 3.05
N ARG A 82 10.39 5.72 3.75
CA ARG A 82 10.27 7.12 3.36
C ARG A 82 11.45 7.43 2.45
N ILE A 83 11.16 7.87 1.23
CA ILE A 83 12.17 8.37 0.30
C ILE A 83 12.16 9.89 0.46
N ASP A 84 13.23 10.43 1.02
CA ASP A 84 13.39 11.88 1.06
C ASP A 84 13.83 12.37 -0.32
N VAL A 85 13.01 13.24 -0.92
CA VAL A 85 13.34 13.90 -2.17
C VAL A 85 14.22 15.09 -1.82
N VAL A 86 15.54 14.92 -1.93
CA VAL A 86 16.52 15.98 -1.61
C VAL A 86 16.52 17.10 -2.66
N ASP A 87 16.30 16.75 -3.93
CA ASP A 87 16.21 17.68 -5.06
C ASP A 87 15.00 17.37 -5.93
N ARG A 88 14.30 18.41 -6.41
CA ARG A 88 13.17 18.25 -7.34
C ARG A 88 13.71 17.68 -8.66
N PRO A 89 13.34 16.45 -9.09
CA PRO A 89 13.75 15.94 -10.37
C PRO A 89 13.27 16.87 -11.49
N MET A 90 14.12 17.15 -12.48
CA MET A 90 13.80 18.01 -13.64
C MET A 90 12.56 17.56 -14.43
N THR A 91 12.10 16.31 -14.21
CA THR A 91 10.90 15.73 -14.81
C THR A 91 9.60 16.17 -14.14
N LEU A 92 9.64 16.69 -12.91
CA LEU A 92 8.46 17.30 -12.28
C LEU A 92 8.32 18.72 -12.82
N ALA A 93 7.33 18.92 -13.70
CA ALA A 93 6.95 20.21 -14.25
C ALA A 93 6.99 21.27 -13.14
N ALA A 94 7.64 22.41 -13.40
CA ALA A 94 7.73 23.51 -12.45
C ALA A 94 6.33 23.93 -11.99
N PRO A 95 6.17 24.51 -10.78
CA PRO A 95 4.91 25.14 -10.43
C PRO A 95 4.57 26.15 -11.53
N PRO A 96 3.31 26.27 -11.97
CA PRO A 96 2.95 27.27 -12.96
C PRO A 96 3.42 28.64 -12.45
N SER A 97 4.32 29.26 -13.20
CA SER A 97 4.74 30.62 -12.93
C SER A 97 3.65 31.56 -13.44
N PRO A 98 3.33 32.66 -12.74
CA PRO A 98 2.36 33.62 -13.23
C PRO A 98 2.83 34.13 -14.59
N ALA A 99 2.05 33.88 -15.63
CA ALA A 99 2.32 34.36 -16.97
C ALA A 99 1.80 35.81 -17.10
N TYR A 100 2.43 36.57 -18.00
CA TYR A 100 1.94 37.90 -18.32
C TYR A 100 0.54 37.79 -18.94
N GLY A 101 -0.47 38.31 -18.25
CA GLY A 101 -1.87 38.24 -18.67
C GLY A 101 -2.76 37.32 -17.82
N ASP A 102 -2.22 36.62 -16.81
CA ASP A 102 -3.04 35.79 -15.91
C ASP A 102 -4.11 36.61 -15.17
N ASP A 103 -3.80 37.85 -14.82
CA ASP A 103 -4.76 38.76 -14.20
C ASP A 103 -5.89 39.13 -15.18
N LEU A 104 -5.55 39.42 -16.44
CA LEU A 104 -6.53 39.72 -17.48
C LEU A 104 -7.38 38.50 -17.84
N LEU A 105 -6.77 37.32 -17.92
CA LEU A 105 -7.47 36.06 -18.16
C LEU A 105 -8.42 35.75 -17.01
N ARG A 106 -7.99 35.98 -15.76
CA ARG A 106 -8.85 35.84 -14.57
C ARG A 106 -10.05 36.77 -14.64
N GLU A 107 -9.85 38.06 -14.90
CA GLU A 107 -10.94 39.04 -15.01
C GLU A 107 -11.94 38.67 -16.11
N LEU A 108 -11.47 38.21 -17.26
CA LEU A 108 -12.34 37.75 -18.36
C LEU A 108 -13.11 36.48 -17.99
N THR A 109 -12.46 35.55 -17.29
CA THR A 109 -13.08 34.30 -16.84
C THR A 109 -14.17 34.56 -15.80
N GLU A 110 -13.92 35.48 -14.86
CA GLU A 110 -14.91 35.91 -13.86
C GLU A 110 -16.12 36.57 -14.55
N SER A 111 -15.88 37.49 -15.49
CA SER A 111 -16.94 38.13 -16.27
C SER A 111 -17.82 37.13 -17.01
N TRP A 112 -17.21 36.09 -17.61
CA TRP A 112 -17.96 35.07 -18.34
C TRP A 112 -18.73 34.13 -17.41
N ALA A 113 -18.13 33.76 -16.27
CA ALA A 113 -18.79 32.93 -15.27
C ALA A 113 -20.05 33.62 -14.70
N ASP A 114 -19.97 34.94 -14.48
CA ASP A 114 -21.10 35.76 -14.05
C ASP A 114 -22.21 35.82 -15.12
N GLU A 115 -21.86 36.04 -16.39
CA GLU A 115 -22.82 36.05 -17.51
C GLU A 115 -23.54 34.71 -17.68
N LEU A 116 -22.80 33.61 -17.50
CA LEU A 116 -23.30 32.24 -17.63
C LEU A 116 -23.96 31.70 -16.35
N GLN A 117 -23.98 32.49 -15.27
CA GLN A 117 -24.49 32.10 -13.94
C GLN A 117 -23.87 30.80 -13.42
N LEU A 118 -22.57 30.59 -13.70
CA LEU A 118 -21.85 29.41 -13.22
C LEU A 118 -21.73 29.47 -11.71
N LEU A 119 -22.12 28.39 -11.03
CA LEU A 119 -21.98 28.30 -9.58
C LEU A 119 -20.50 28.23 -9.21
N ASP A 120 -20.05 29.19 -8.41
CA ASP A 120 -18.73 29.19 -7.77
C ASP A 120 -18.63 28.02 -6.77
N ARG A 121 -18.34 26.83 -7.28
CA ARG A 121 -18.01 25.66 -6.48
C ARG A 121 -16.51 25.39 -6.63
N PRO A 122 -15.69 25.73 -5.63
CA PRO A 122 -14.25 25.42 -5.62
C PRO A 122 -14.04 23.91 -5.35
N GLY A 123 -14.51 23.07 -6.27
CA GLY A 123 -14.50 21.62 -6.15
C GLY A 123 -14.92 20.86 -7.40
N THR A 124 -15.45 21.52 -8.43
CA THR A 124 -15.75 20.87 -9.72
C THR A 124 -14.56 21.07 -10.66
N GLY A 125 -13.62 20.12 -10.62
CA GLY A 125 -12.62 20.00 -11.68
C GLY A 125 -13.29 19.78 -13.03
N ALA A 126 -12.54 20.03 -14.11
CA ALA A 126 -12.98 19.84 -15.49
C ALA A 126 -13.79 18.54 -15.65
N THR A 127 -15.02 18.66 -16.13
CA THR A 127 -15.84 17.50 -16.51
C THR A 127 -15.24 16.88 -17.76
N PHE A 128 -14.45 15.82 -17.56
CA PHE A 128 -13.89 15.04 -18.65
C PHE A 128 -15.00 14.13 -19.21
N THR A 129 -15.43 14.39 -20.45
CA THR A 129 -16.39 13.50 -21.14
C THR A 129 -15.59 12.56 -22.05
N TYR A 130 -15.43 11.31 -21.62
CA TYR A 130 -14.78 10.28 -22.43
C TYR A 130 -15.78 9.69 -23.43
N CYS A 131 -15.71 10.12 -24.69
CA CYS A 131 -16.49 9.54 -25.77
C CYS A 131 -15.76 8.33 -26.37
N GLN A 132 -16.01 7.14 -25.84
CA GLN A 132 -15.47 5.91 -26.45
C GLN A 132 -16.29 5.54 -27.68
N THR A 133 -15.74 5.80 -28.87
CA THR A 133 -16.33 5.29 -30.11
C THR A 133 -15.77 3.90 -30.38
N LYS A 134 -16.54 2.85 -30.10
CA LYS A 134 -16.13 1.48 -30.45
C LYS A 134 -16.14 1.32 -31.97
N SER A 135 -14.96 1.40 -32.60
CA SER A 135 -14.82 1.02 -34.01
C SER A 135 -14.81 -0.52 -34.11
N HIS A 136 -15.59 -1.08 -35.02
CA HIS A 136 -15.80 -2.53 -35.15
C HIS A 136 -14.53 -3.32 -35.58
N ALA A 137 -13.38 -2.66 -35.74
CA ALA A 137 -12.13 -3.22 -36.25
C ALA A 137 -10.97 -3.23 -35.24
N GLY A 138 -11.20 -2.94 -33.96
CA GLY A 138 -10.20 -3.14 -32.90
C GLY A 138 -9.11 -2.07 -32.80
N SER A 139 -9.28 -0.91 -33.45
CA SER A 139 -8.45 0.27 -33.21
C SER A 139 -9.11 1.11 -32.11
N ASP A 140 -8.46 1.21 -30.95
CA ASP A 140 -8.88 2.03 -29.81
C ASP A 140 -8.14 3.38 -29.87
N ASP A 141 -8.44 4.15 -30.92
CA ASP A 141 -7.89 5.49 -31.09
C ASP A 141 -8.73 6.46 -30.24
N GLY A 142 -8.37 6.56 -28.95
CA GLY A 142 -8.92 7.56 -28.06
C GLY A 142 -8.46 8.95 -28.50
N ILE A 143 -9.35 9.70 -29.16
CA ILE A 143 -9.14 11.12 -29.42
C ILE A 143 -9.65 11.90 -28.20
N ASN A 144 -8.73 12.63 -27.57
CA ASN A 144 -9.07 13.63 -26.57
C ASN A 144 -9.61 14.86 -27.32
N CYS A 145 -10.92 15.10 -27.22
CA CYS A 145 -11.52 16.35 -27.63
C CYS A 145 -11.62 17.25 -26.40
N ASP A 146 -10.71 18.22 -26.29
CA ASP A 146 -10.91 19.33 -25.36
C ASP A 146 -11.96 20.25 -25.99
N SER A 147 -13.23 20.08 -25.61
CA SER A 147 -14.28 21.03 -25.95
C SER A 147 -14.33 22.12 -24.87
N LEU A 148 -13.89 23.32 -25.24
CA LEU A 148 -14.21 24.55 -24.52
C LEU A 148 -15.57 25.01 -25.05
N ASP A 149 -16.65 24.69 -24.31
CA ASP A 149 -17.90 25.44 -24.41
C ASP A 149 -17.76 26.76 -23.63
#